data_AF-A0A1A8EN73-F1
#
_entry.id   AF-A0A1A8EN73-F1
#
_cell.length_a   1.000
_cell.length_b   1.000
_cell.length_c   1.000
_cell.angle_alpha   90.00
_cell.angle_beta   90.00
_cell.angle_gamma   90.00
#
_symmetry.space_group_name_H-M   'P 1'
#
loop_
_entity.id
_entity.type
_entity.pdbx_description
1 polymer ?
#
loop_
_entity_poly.entity_id
_entity_poly.type
_entity_poly.pdbx_seq_one_letter_code
_entity_poly.pdbx_strand_id
1 'polypeptide(L)'
;GQKGRQSNRSKAQRSSQDALRAAEAAADNLRFSKEGCNKHELYVSFRDLGWQDWIIAPEGYAAFYCDGECSFPLNAHMNATNHAIVQTLVHLMFPDNVPKPCCAPTKLNAISVLYFDDSSNVILKKYRNMVVRACGCH
;
A
#
# COMPACT_ATOMS: atom_id res chain seq x y z
N GLY A 1 21.94 2.38 51.80
CA GLY A 1 21.36 1.73 50.62
C GLY A 1 20.60 2.74 49.77
N GLN A 2 21.15 3.15 48.63
CA GLN A 2 20.51 4.05 47.66
C GLN A 2 20.90 3.63 46.23
N LYS A 3 20.34 2.54 45.70
CA LYS A 3 20.57 2.14 44.29
C LYS A 3 19.32 1.64 43.54
N GLY A 4 18.13 1.65 44.15
CA GLY A 4 16.91 1.10 43.56
C GLY A 4 15.97 2.09 42.84
N ARG A 5 16.16 3.41 43.00
CA ARG A 5 15.13 4.41 42.63
C ARG A 5 15.31 5.04 41.24
N GLN A 6 16.52 5.00 40.67
CA GLN A 6 16.82 5.57 39.34
C GLN A 6 16.47 4.63 38.17
N SER A 7 16.53 3.31 38.37
CA SER A 7 16.28 2.31 37.33
C SER A 7 14.80 2.22 36.91
N ASN A 8 13.87 2.41 37.85
CA ASN A 8 12.44 2.38 37.55
C ASN A 8 11.94 3.60 36.76
N ARG A 9 12.58 4.77 36.92
CA ARG A 9 12.19 6.01 36.22
C ARG A 9 12.50 5.95 34.72
N SER A 10 13.63 5.35 34.37
CA SER A 10 14.09 5.15 32.98
C SER A 10 13.28 4.06 32.26
N LYS A 11 12.78 3.04 32.99
CA LYS A 11 11.90 2.00 32.43
C LYS A 11 10.49 2.51 32.12
N ALA A 12 9.94 3.38 32.98
CA ALA A 12 8.66 4.05 32.75
C ALA A 12 8.73 5.03 31.56
N GLN A 13 9.80 5.81 31.43
CA GLN A 13 10.00 6.73 30.30
C GLN A 13 10.11 6.01 28.94
N ARG A 14 10.75 4.84 28.88
CA ARG A 14 10.78 4.00 27.66
C ARG A 14 9.38 3.53 27.25
N SER A 15 8.60 3.01 28.20
CA SER A 15 7.22 2.58 27.96
C SER A 15 6.31 3.72 27.48
N SER A 16 6.50 4.95 27.97
CA SER A 16 5.75 6.11 27.49
C SER A 16 6.11 6.51 26.06
N GLN A 17 7.40 6.44 25.70
CA GLN A 17 7.86 6.72 24.33
C GLN A 17 7.38 5.68 23.31
N ASP A 18 7.34 4.41 23.69
CA ASP A 18 6.83 3.34 22.82
C ASP A 18 5.32 3.47 22.59
N ALA A 19 4.56 3.88 23.62
CA ALA A 19 3.13 4.15 23.49
C ALA A 19 2.82 5.36 22.60
N LEU A 20 3.64 6.43 22.68
CA LEU A 20 3.51 7.60 21.82
C LEU A 20 3.79 7.24 20.35
N ARG A 21 4.83 6.44 20.08
CA ARG A 21 5.12 5.95 18.72
C ARG A 21 4.04 5.01 18.18
N ALA A 22 3.46 4.16 19.02
CA ALA A 22 2.34 3.31 18.62
C ALA A 22 1.08 4.15 18.33
N ALA A 23 0.83 5.20 19.11
CA ALA A 23 -0.28 6.14 18.88
C ALA A 23 -0.07 6.96 17.60
N GLU A 24 1.17 7.39 17.30
CA GLU A 24 1.52 8.06 16.05
C GLU A 24 1.35 7.13 14.84
N ALA A 25 1.81 5.88 14.93
CA ALA A 25 1.62 4.87 13.87
C ALA A 25 0.14 4.52 13.64
N ALA A 26 -0.66 4.46 14.72
CA ALA A 26 -2.11 4.28 14.63
C ALA A 26 -2.82 5.51 14.06
N ALA A 27 -2.37 6.72 14.43
CA ALA A 27 -2.88 7.97 13.88
C ALA A 27 -2.54 8.12 12.39
N ASP A 28 -1.37 7.68 11.96
CA ASP A 28 -0.99 7.64 10.54
C ASP A 28 -1.89 6.66 9.78
N ASN A 29 -2.08 5.44 10.29
CA ASN A 29 -3.02 4.47 9.72
C ASN A 29 -4.46 5.03 9.62
N LEU A 30 -4.91 5.79 10.63
CA LEU A 30 -6.21 6.45 10.61
C LEU A 30 -6.29 7.63 9.63
N ARG A 31 -5.16 8.28 9.33
CA ARG A 31 -5.09 9.35 8.31
C ARG A 31 -5.15 8.75 6.91
N PHE A 32 -4.39 7.67 6.65
CA PHE A 32 -4.50 6.90 5.40
C PHE A 32 -5.90 6.32 5.20
N SER A 33 -6.57 5.91 6.28
CA SER A 33 -7.96 5.42 6.26
C SER A 33 -9.01 6.51 5.97
N LYS A 34 -8.71 7.80 6.08
CA LYS A 34 -9.69 8.89 5.88
C LYS A 34 -9.63 9.53 4.50
N GLU A 35 -8.57 9.27 3.75
CA GLU A 35 -8.46 9.73 2.38
C GLU A 35 -9.23 8.78 1.46
N GLY A 36 -9.97 9.35 0.50
CA GLY A 36 -10.68 8.55 -0.49
C GLY A 36 -9.73 7.71 -1.34
N CYS A 37 -10.24 6.68 -2.00
CA CYS A 37 -9.46 5.80 -2.88
C CYS A 37 -8.58 6.59 -3.88
N ASN A 38 -7.27 6.43 -3.76
CA ASN A 38 -6.28 7.15 -4.54
C ASN A 38 -5.06 6.29 -4.91
N LYS A 39 -4.27 6.80 -5.86
CA LYS A 39 -3.00 6.21 -6.28
C LYS A 39 -1.86 6.82 -5.45
N HIS A 40 -1.07 5.96 -4.83
CA HIS A 40 0.06 6.34 -3.98
C HIS A 40 1.39 5.98 -4.65
N GLU A 41 2.43 6.73 -4.32
CA GLU A 41 3.78 6.48 -4.83
C GLU A 41 4.39 5.24 -4.17
N LEU A 42 4.98 4.38 -4.99
CA LEU A 42 5.76 3.24 -4.54
C LEU A 42 6.86 3.00 -5.56
N TYR A 43 8.10 3.08 -5.09
CA TYR A 43 9.26 2.67 -5.87
C TYR A 43 9.68 1.26 -5.43
N VAL A 44 9.80 0.36 -6.40
CA VAL A 44 10.27 -1.01 -6.18
C VAL A 44 11.71 -1.08 -6.66
N SER A 45 12.66 -1.27 -5.73
CA SER A 45 14.04 -1.61 -6.07
C SER A 45 14.17 -3.12 -6.23
N PHE A 46 14.72 -3.57 -7.35
CA PHE A 46 15.02 -4.99 -7.53
C PHE A 46 16.16 -5.46 -6.65
N ARG A 47 17.05 -4.55 -6.22
CA ARG A 47 18.09 -4.86 -5.23
C ARG A 47 17.49 -5.19 -3.86
N ASP A 48 16.51 -4.42 -3.42
CA ASP A 48 15.87 -4.64 -2.11
C ASP A 48 15.06 -5.95 -2.08
N LEU A 49 14.66 -6.46 -3.26
CA LEU A 49 14.04 -7.77 -3.44
C LEU A 49 15.05 -8.92 -3.61
N GLY A 50 16.35 -8.62 -3.68
CA GLY A 50 17.40 -9.62 -3.93
C GLY A 50 17.43 -10.13 -5.37
N TRP A 51 16.99 -9.33 -6.34
CA TRP A 51 16.90 -9.70 -7.76
C TRP A 51 18.01 -9.12 -8.63
N GLN A 52 18.94 -8.36 -8.04
CA GLN A 52 20.06 -7.72 -8.76
C GLN A 52 21.03 -8.72 -9.42
N ASP A 53 21.02 -9.98 -8.97
CA ASP A 53 21.94 -11.00 -9.49
C ASP A 53 21.51 -11.53 -10.86
N TRP A 54 20.21 -11.44 -11.18
CA TRP A 54 19.65 -11.91 -12.45
C TRP A 54 19.02 -10.80 -13.28
N ILE A 55 18.50 -9.72 -12.67
CA ILE A 55 18.03 -8.54 -13.40
C ILE A 55 19.21 -7.60 -13.68
N ILE A 56 19.42 -7.31 -14.96
CA ILE A 56 20.45 -6.40 -15.46
C ILE A 56 19.92 -4.94 -15.47
N ALA A 57 18.70 -4.73 -15.96
CA ALA A 57 18.09 -3.41 -16.02
C ALA A 57 16.55 -3.46 -16.10
N PRO A 58 15.83 -2.45 -15.58
CA PRO A 58 16.32 -1.33 -14.76
C PRO A 58 16.73 -1.81 -13.35
N GLU A 59 17.29 -0.93 -12.51
CA GLU A 59 17.58 -1.26 -11.09
C GLU A 59 16.31 -1.33 -10.21
N GLY A 60 15.22 -0.76 -10.71
CA GLY A 60 13.94 -0.64 -10.05
C GLY A 60 12.99 0.21 -10.87
N TYR A 61 11.76 0.38 -10.39
CA TYR A 61 10.75 1.13 -11.13
C TYR A 61 9.67 1.71 -10.21
N ALA A 62 9.01 2.78 -10.67
CA ALA A 62 7.86 3.36 -9.99
C ALA A 62 6.61 2.51 -10.25
N ALA A 63 6.28 1.63 -9.30
CA ALA A 63 5.15 0.71 -9.38
C ALA A 63 3.82 1.38 -9.04
N PHE A 64 3.82 2.26 -8.04
CA PHE A 64 2.62 2.81 -7.40
C PHE A 64 1.72 1.72 -6.78
N TYR A 65 0.77 2.12 -5.95
CA TYR A 65 -0.28 1.23 -5.43
C TYR A 65 -1.58 2.00 -5.22
N CYS A 66 -2.68 1.27 -5.02
CA CYS A 66 -3.99 1.83 -4.72
C CYS A 66 -4.32 1.60 -3.26
N ASP A 67 -4.76 2.65 -2.57
CA ASP A 67 -5.21 2.59 -1.19
C ASP A 67 -6.14 3.76 -0.88
N GLY A 68 -6.94 3.62 0.17
CA GLY A 68 -7.91 4.61 0.63
C GLY A 68 -9.35 4.08 0.65
N GLU A 69 -10.25 4.91 1.17
CA GLU A 69 -11.61 4.50 1.49
C GLU A 69 -12.57 4.63 0.30
N CYS A 70 -13.45 3.63 0.14
CA CYS A 70 -14.57 3.61 -0.81
C CYS A 70 -15.90 3.72 -0.06
N SER A 71 -16.13 4.88 0.54
CA SER A 71 -17.35 5.19 1.29
C SER A 71 -18.25 6.17 0.54
N PHE A 72 -19.54 6.14 0.84
CA PHE A 72 -20.48 7.09 0.26
C PHE A 72 -20.24 8.51 0.78
N PRO A 73 -20.36 9.56 -0.06
CA PRO A 73 -20.60 9.51 -1.51
C PRO A 73 -19.33 9.16 -2.31
N LEU A 74 -19.49 8.26 -3.29
CA LEU A 74 -18.41 7.93 -4.22
C LEU A 74 -18.26 9.05 -5.25
N ASN A 75 -17.10 9.69 -5.27
CA ASN A 75 -16.79 10.76 -6.22
C ASN A 75 -16.49 10.18 -7.62
N ALA A 76 -16.74 10.96 -8.68
CA ALA A 76 -16.48 10.54 -10.07
C ALA A 76 -15.01 10.11 -10.31
N HIS A 77 -14.07 10.69 -9.57
CA HIS A 77 -12.65 10.35 -9.63
C HIS A 77 -12.32 8.94 -9.10
N MET A 78 -13.22 8.31 -8.33
CA MET A 78 -13.06 6.98 -7.76
C MET A 78 -13.43 5.85 -8.75
N ASN A 79 -13.78 6.17 -10.00
CA ASN A 79 -14.03 5.20 -11.09
C ASN A 79 -14.90 4.00 -10.68
N ALA A 80 -15.91 4.23 -9.83
CA ALA A 80 -16.68 3.16 -9.23
C ALA A 80 -17.57 2.44 -10.26
N THR A 81 -17.64 1.12 -10.16
CA THR A 81 -18.62 0.35 -10.95
C THR A 81 -20.03 0.52 -10.39
N ASN A 82 -21.05 0.26 -11.20
CA ASN A 82 -22.43 0.21 -10.71
C ASN A 82 -22.59 -0.76 -9.52
N HIS A 83 -21.89 -1.90 -9.55
CA HIS A 83 -21.87 -2.85 -8.44
C HIS A 83 -21.28 -2.22 -7.17
N ALA A 84 -20.13 -1.54 -7.28
CA ALA A 84 -19.50 -0.87 -6.14
C ALA A 84 -20.39 0.24 -5.55
N ILE A 85 -21.12 0.97 -6.39
CA ILE A 85 -22.11 1.96 -5.92
C ILE A 85 -23.22 1.27 -5.12
N VAL A 86 -23.84 0.22 -5.66
CA VAL A 86 -24.89 -0.53 -4.95
C VAL A 86 -24.35 -1.15 -3.67
N GLN A 87 -23.17 -1.77 -3.70
CA GLN A 87 -22.53 -2.38 -2.55
C GLN A 87 -22.26 -1.33 -1.45
N THR A 88 -21.81 -0.13 -1.81
CA THR A 88 -21.61 0.97 -0.85
C THR A 88 -22.93 1.40 -0.21
N LEU A 89 -24.01 1.48 -0.99
CA LEU A 89 -25.35 1.81 -0.47
C LEU A 89 -25.90 0.71 0.46
N VAL A 90 -25.68 -0.57 0.13
CA VAL A 90 -26.08 -1.69 0.99
C VAL A 90 -25.24 -1.73 2.27
N HIS A 91 -23.93 -1.47 2.18
CA HIS A 91 -23.05 -1.37 3.34
C HIS A 91 -23.51 -0.29 4.34
N LEU A 92 -24.04 0.85 3.86
CA LEU A 92 -24.60 1.89 4.75
C LEU A 92 -25.80 1.38 5.58
N MET A 93 -26.57 0.42 5.07
CA MET A 93 -27.74 -0.13 5.77
C MET A 93 -27.40 -1.37 6.61
N PHE A 94 -26.48 -2.20 6.13
CA PHE A 94 -26.12 -3.49 6.72
C PHE A 94 -24.59 -3.67 6.77
N PRO A 95 -23.87 -2.88 7.58
CA PRO A 95 -22.41 -2.86 7.57
C PRO A 95 -21.77 -4.18 8.00
N ASP A 96 -22.47 -4.97 8.83
CA ASP A 96 -22.01 -6.28 9.31
C ASP A 96 -22.21 -7.39 8.26
N ASN A 97 -23.07 -7.17 7.25
CA ASN A 97 -23.41 -8.19 6.26
C ASN A 97 -22.67 -7.99 4.94
N VAL A 98 -22.37 -6.75 4.58
CA VAL A 98 -21.75 -6.39 3.30
C VAL A 98 -20.61 -5.43 3.57
N PRO A 99 -19.36 -5.73 3.15
CA PRO A 99 -18.24 -4.82 3.32
C PRO A 99 -18.28 -3.68 2.30
N LYS A 100 -17.53 -2.61 2.57
CA LYS A 100 -17.25 -1.56 1.57
C LYS A 100 -16.51 -2.15 0.36
N PRO A 101 -16.68 -1.59 -0.85
CA PRO A 101 -15.81 -1.90 -1.99
C PRO A 101 -14.34 -1.63 -1.66
N CYS A 102 -13.43 -2.26 -2.40
CA CYS A 102 -11.99 -2.03 -2.18
C CYS A 102 -11.42 -1.01 -3.18
N CYS A 103 -10.39 -0.29 -2.75
CA CYS A 103 -9.61 0.56 -3.65
C CYS A 103 -8.59 -0.29 -4.40
N ALA A 104 -8.79 -0.46 -5.71
CA ALA A 104 -7.99 -1.38 -6.52
C ALA A 104 -7.50 -0.73 -7.85
N PRO A 105 -6.42 -1.25 -8.46
CA PRO A 105 -5.96 -0.80 -9.77
C PRO A 105 -6.98 -1.05 -10.88
N THR A 106 -7.28 -0.02 -11.66
CA THR A 106 -8.22 -0.09 -12.80
C THR A 106 -7.53 -0.03 -14.15
N LYS A 107 -6.33 0.57 -14.19
CA LYS A 107 -5.46 0.62 -15.36
C LYS A 107 -4.04 0.34 -14.94
N LEU A 108 -3.38 -0.58 -15.64
CA LEU A 108 -1.98 -0.92 -15.40
C LEU A 108 -1.16 -0.81 -16.69
N ASN A 109 0.09 -0.39 -16.53
CA ASN A 109 1.09 -0.34 -17.58
C ASN A 109 2.10 -1.48 -17.44
N ALA A 110 2.76 -1.78 -18.56
CA ALA A 110 3.86 -2.75 -18.63
C ALA A 110 5.21 -2.06 -18.42
N ILE A 111 6.21 -2.83 -18.00
CA ILE A 111 7.63 -2.45 -18.02
C ILE A 111 8.42 -3.46 -18.87
N SER A 112 9.57 -3.05 -19.37
CA SER A 112 10.53 -3.95 -20.00
C SER A 112 11.69 -4.20 -19.05
N VAL A 113 12.07 -5.46 -18.88
CA VAL A 113 13.14 -5.91 -17.99
C VAL A 113 14.16 -6.68 -18.81
N LEU A 114 15.42 -6.33 -18.64
CA LEU A 114 16.58 -7.03 -19.18
C LEU A 114 17.16 -7.91 -18.08
N TYR A 115 17.29 -9.21 -18.32
CA TYR A 115 17.72 -10.17 -17.30
C TYR A 115 18.46 -11.37 -17.90
N PHE A 116 19.18 -12.12 -17.07
CA PHE A 116 19.78 -13.40 -17.43
C PHE A 116 18.75 -14.53 -17.26
N ASP A 117 18.56 -15.37 -18.29
CA ASP A 117 17.77 -16.60 -18.16
C ASP A 117 18.57 -17.74 -17.50
N ASP A 118 17.91 -18.89 -17.29
CA ASP A 118 18.54 -20.07 -16.66
C ASP A 118 19.74 -20.63 -17.45
N SER A 119 19.87 -20.27 -18.73
CA SER A 119 20.99 -20.64 -19.60
C SER A 119 22.03 -19.54 -19.72
N SER A 120 21.98 -18.51 -18.86
CA SER A 120 22.85 -17.33 -18.87
C SER A 120 22.77 -16.48 -20.15
N ASN A 121 21.67 -16.58 -20.89
CA ASN A 121 21.42 -15.69 -22.03
C ASN A 121 20.82 -14.37 -21.55
N VAL A 122 21.15 -13.28 -22.23
CA VAL A 122 20.57 -11.95 -21.97
C VAL A 122 19.23 -11.82 -22.71
N ILE A 123 18.14 -11.68 -21.95
CA ILE A 123 16.77 -11.61 -22.47
C ILE A 123 16.15 -10.26 -22.12
N LEU A 124 15.57 -9.59 -23.12
CA LEU A 124 14.70 -8.43 -22.92
C LEU A 124 13.23 -8.89 -22.98
N LYS A 125 12.50 -8.73 -21.88
CA LYS A 125 11.09 -9.15 -21.79
C LYS A 125 10.18 -8.05 -21.28
N LYS A 126 8.98 -7.97 -21.86
CA LYS A 126 7.94 -7.05 -21.44
C LYS A 126 6.99 -7.72 -20.44
N TYR A 127 6.97 -7.23 -19.20
CA TYR A 127 6.06 -7.67 -18.15
C TYR A 127 4.85 -6.74 -18.09
N ARG A 128 3.65 -7.29 -18.34
CA ARG A 128 2.38 -6.54 -18.27
C ARG A 128 1.92 -6.40 -16.82
N ASN A 129 1.06 -5.42 -16.57
CA ASN A 129 0.41 -5.18 -15.28
C ASN A 129 1.37 -4.92 -14.10
N MET A 130 2.49 -4.22 -14.37
CA MET A 130 3.52 -3.96 -13.37
C MET A 130 3.36 -2.58 -12.70
N VAL A 131 2.79 -1.60 -13.39
CA VAL A 131 2.71 -0.20 -12.94
C VAL A 131 1.26 0.26 -12.85
N VAL A 132 0.80 0.68 -11.66
CA VAL A 132 -0.54 1.25 -11.50
C VAL A 132 -0.62 2.63 -12.14
N ARG A 133 -1.61 2.84 -13.02
CA ARG A 133 -1.88 4.13 -13.67
C ARG A 133 -3.12 4.83 -13.13
N ALA A 134 -4.13 4.06 -12.75
CA ALA A 134 -5.36 4.57 -12.16
C ALA A 134 -5.91 3.59 -11.11
N CYS A 135 -6.57 4.14 -10.10
CA CYS A 135 -7.27 3.42 -9.04
C CYS A 135 -8.78 3.66 -9.14
N GLY A 136 -9.56 2.82 -8.46
CA GLY A 136 -10.99 2.98 -8.33
C GLY A 136 -11.60 2.02 -7.32
N CYS A 137 -12.89 2.21 -7.05
CA CYS A 137 -13.67 1.40 -6.12
C CYS A 137 -14.38 0.25 -6.84
N HIS A 138 -14.02 -0.98 -6.50
CA HIS A 138 -14.50 -2.20 -7.14
C HIS A 138 -15.07 -3.22 -6.15
#